data_AF-A0A9R1H2I2-F1
#
_entry.id   AF-A0A9R1H2I2-F1
#
_cell.length_a   1.000
_cell.length_b   1.000
_cell.length_c   1.000
_cell.angle_alpha   90.00
_cell.angle_beta   90.00
_cell.angle_gamma   90.00
#
_symmetry.space_group_name_H-M   'P 1'
#
loop_
_entity.id
_entity.type
_entity.pdbx_description
1 polymer ?
#
loop_
_entity_poly.entity_id
_entity_poly.type
_entity_poly.pdbx_seq_one_letter_code
_entity_poly.pdbx_strand_id
1 'polypeptide(L)' 'MNNREQRLLKSVLIINMDVKDNHEEAAIGAKLALDLCHKLEAVAGDWEEIIDDLIAAFEKQHKRKLTYYISFY' A
#
# COMPACT_ATOMS: atom_id res chain seq x y z
N MET A 1 -13.70 -4.01 -4.05
CA MET A 1 -14.74 -3.85 -2.99
C MET A 1 -16.02 -3.16 -3.48
N ASN A 2 -16.06 -2.72 -4.74
CA ASN A 2 -17.12 -1.85 -5.28
C ASN A 2 -18.50 -2.51 -5.48
N ASN A 3 -18.61 -3.83 -5.33
CA ASN A 3 -19.88 -4.56 -5.46
C ASN A 3 -20.58 -4.79 -4.11
N ARG A 4 -20.02 -4.31 -3.00
CA ARG A 4 -20.63 -4.37 -1.67
C ARG A 4 -21.33 -3.05 -1.36
N GLU A 5 -22.44 -3.12 -0.64
CA GLU A 5 -23.08 -1.93 -0.07
C GLU A 5 -22.12 -1.23 0.89
N GLN A 6 -21.84 0.05 0.65
CA GLN A 6 -20.91 0.86 1.43
C GLN A 6 -21.64 1.45 2.63
N ARG A 7 -21.67 0.74 3.75
CA ARG A 7 -22.51 1.10 4.89
C ARG A 7 -21.90 2.17 5.77
N LEU A 8 -20.58 2.24 5.81
CA LEU A 8 -19.84 3.10 6.73
C LEU A 8 -19.23 4.31 6.01
N LEU A 9 -19.07 4.24 4.68
CA LEU A 9 -18.34 5.22 3.88
C LEU A 9 -16.93 5.48 4.45
N LYS A 10 -16.36 4.49 5.13
CA LYS A 10 -15.02 4.55 5.69
C LYS A 10 -14.02 4.18 4.60
N SER A 11 -13.10 5.08 4.28
CA SER A 11 -12.08 4.85 3.29
C SER A 11 -11.15 3.70 3.68
N VAL A 12 -10.71 2.96 2.68
CA VAL A 12 -9.69 1.91 2.78
C VAL A 12 -8.73 2.03 1.61
N LEU A 13 -7.45 2.08 1.95
CA LEU A 13 -6.38 2.07 0.98
C LEU A 13 -6.08 0.63 0.54
N ILE A 14 -6.07 0.39 -0.76
CA ILE A 14 -5.68 -0.88 -1.35
C ILE A 14 -4.42 -0.66 -2.19
N ILE A 15 -3.34 -1.34 -1.83
CA ILE A 15 -2.03 -1.25 -2.50
C ILE A 15 -1.71 -2.62 -3.09
N ASN A 16 -1.34 -2.65 -4.37
CA ASN A 16 -0.82 -3.81 -5.06
C ASN A 16 0.69 -3.66 -5.29
N MET A 17 1.43 -4.68 -4.89
CA MET A 17 2.86 -4.82 -5.13
C MET A 17 3.09 -6.13 -5.89
N ASP A 18 3.66 -6.04 -7.08
CA ASP A 18 3.95 -7.23 -7.88
C ASP A 18 5.11 -8.02 -7.26
N VAL A 19 4.84 -9.28 -6.97
CA VAL A 19 5.78 -10.25 -6.42
C VAL A 19 5.70 -11.51 -7.26
N LYS A 20 6.85 -12.01 -7.73
CA LYS A 20 6.86 -13.27 -8.49
C LYS A 20 6.58 -14.44 -7.55
N ASP A 21 5.87 -15.44 -8.04
CA ASP A 21 5.54 -16.64 -7.28
C ASP A 21 6.76 -17.59 -7.16
N ASN A 22 7.71 -17.20 -6.30
CA ASN A 22 8.81 -18.03 -5.87
C ASN A 22 9.25 -17.60 -4.45
N HIS A 23 9.96 -18.49 -3.75
CA HIS A 23 10.33 -18.28 -2.35
C HIS A 23 11.21 -17.06 -2.13
N GLU A 24 12.15 -16.78 -3.03
CA GLU A 24 13.09 -15.65 -2.91
C GLU A 24 12.35 -14.31 -3.03
N GLU A 25 11.52 -14.16 -4.07
CA GLU A 25 10.72 -12.96 -4.30
C GLU A 25 9.63 -12.79 -3.25
N ALA A 26 9.04 -13.87 -2.75
CA ALA A 26 8.09 -13.81 -1.64
C ALA A 26 8.74 -13.27 -0.35
N ALA A 27 9.96 -13.72 -0.02
CA ALA A 27 10.69 -13.23 1.15
C ALA A 27 11.05 -11.74 1.01
N ILE A 28 11.50 -11.32 -0.18
CA ILE A 28 11.79 -9.91 -0.48
C ILE A 28 10.50 -9.08 -0.40
N GLY A 29 9.43 -9.54 -1.05
CA GLY A 29 8.12 -8.89 -1.05
C GLY A 29 7.54 -8.74 0.35
N ALA A 30 7.64 -9.76 1.19
CA ALA A 30 7.19 -9.69 2.58
C ALA A 30 7.95 -8.62 3.38
N LYS A 31 9.28 -8.53 3.22
CA LYS A 31 10.10 -7.51 3.88
C LYS A 31 9.74 -6.10 3.41
N LEU A 32 9.49 -5.93 2.11
CA LEU A 32 9.08 -4.65 1.52
C LEU A 32 7.68 -4.23 1.98
N ALA A 33 6.73 -5.17 2.04
CA ALA A 33 5.39 -4.92 2.56
C ALA A 33 5.44 -4.47 4.02
N LEU A 34 6.29 -5.09 4.84
CA LEU A 34 6.49 -4.69 6.22
C LEU A 34 7.09 -3.27 6.34
N ASP A 35 8.11 -2.94 5.54
CA ASP A 35 8.68 -1.58 5.49
C ASP A 35 7.60 -0.55 5.12
N LEU A 36 6.75 -0.86 4.14
CA LEU A 36 5.65 0.01 3.74
C LEU A 36 4.63 0.22 4.87
N CYS A 37 4.25 -0.85 5.58
CA CYS A 37 3.36 -0.75 6.74
C CYS A 37 3.94 0.14 7.84
N HIS A 38 5.21 -0.05 8.21
CA HIS A 38 5.85 0.80 9.22
C HIS A 38 5.92 2.27 8.81
N LYS A 39 6.17 2.56 7.51
CA LYS A 39 6.15 3.93 7.00
C LYS A 39 4.76 4.57 7.09
N LEU A 40 3.71 3.81 6.77
CA LEU A 40 2.33 4.27 6.90
C LEU A 40 1.93 4.48 8.37
N GLU A 41 2.36 3.60 9.28
CA GLU A 41 2.10 3.75 10.72
C GLU A 41 2.85 4.92 11.36
N ALA A 42 4.04 5.27 10.83
CA ALA A 42 4.83 6.39 11.32
C ALA A 42 4.27 7.77 10.93
N VAL A 43 3.28 7.82 10.03
CA VAL A 43 2.64 9.06 9.60
C VAL A 43 1.79 9.60 10.74
N ALA A 44 2.13 10.80 11.19
CA ALA A 44 1.31 11.53 12.16
C ALA A 44 0.15 12.22 11.43
N GLY A 45 -1.02 11.58 11.36
CA GLY A 45 -2.23 12.18 10.80
C GLY A 45 -2.94 11.28 9.80
N ASP A 46 -3.65 11.90 8.87
CA ASP A 46 -4.37 11.19 7.81
C ASP A 46 -3.39 10.72 6.72
N TRP A 47 -3.45 9.44 6.38
CA TRP A 47 -2.63 8.87 5.32
C TRP A 47 -3.06 9.40 3.94
N GLU A 48 -4.30 9.86 3.80
CA GLU A 48 -4.85 10.36 2.54
C GLU A 48 -4.07 11.58 1.99
N GLU A 49 -3.50 12.40 2.87
CA GLU A 49 -2.74 13.59 2.47
C GLU A 49 -1.33 13.29 1.95
N ILE A 50 -0.76 12.16 2.36
CA ILE A 50 0.67 11.85 2.15
C ILE A 50 0.92 10.63 1.28
N ILE A 51 -0.14 9.91 0.88
CA ILE A 51 0.00 8.62 0.21
C ILE A 51 0.75 8.71 -1.11
N ASP A 52 0.52 9.76 -1.90
CA ASP A 52 1.22 9.97 -3.17
C ASP A 52 2.73 10.09 -2.99
N ASP A 53 3.15 10.94 -2.06
CA ASP A 53 4.56 11.18 -1.74
C ASP A 53 5.22 9.93 -1.14
N LEU A 54 4.50 9.22 -0.26
CA LEU A 54 4.99 8.00 0.37
C LEU A 54 5.21 6.90 -0.66
N ILE A 55 4.26 6.70 -1.59
CA ILE A 55 4.39 5.73 -2.68
C ILE A 55 5.55 6.12 -3.59
N ALA A 56 5.62 7.38 -4.05
CA ALA A 56 6.71 7.84 -4.92
C ALA A 56 8.09 7.66 -4.28
N ALA A 57 8.23 7.95 -2.98
CA ALA A 57 9.46 7.72 -2.23
C ALA A 57 9.80 6.22 -2.13
N PHE A 58 8.79 5.38 -1.88
CA PHE A 58 8.96 3.93 -1.79
C PHE A 58 9.39 3.32 -3.13
N GLU A 59 8.74 3.72 -4.23
CA GLU A 59 9.09 3.27 -5.58
C GLU A 59 10.52 3.67 -5.95
N LYS A 60 10.93 4.91 -5.62
CA LYS A 60 12.29 5.40 -5.86
C LYS A 60 13.33 4.62 -5.05
N GLN A 61 13.02 4.31 -3.78
CA GLN A 61 13.94 3.58 -2.89
C GLN A 61 14.14 2.13 -3.36
N HIS A 62 13.05 1.44 -3.69
CA HIS A 62 13.07 -0.01 -3.93
C HIS A 62 13.06 -0.40 -5.41
N LYS A 63 12.96 0.58 -6.32
CA LYS A 63 12.88 0.41 -7.78
C LYS A 63 11.78 -0.56 -8.20
N ARG A 64 10.65 -0.53 -7.47
CA ARG A 64 9.45 -1.32 -7.76
C ARG A 64 8.28 -0.38 -7.93
N LYS A 65 7.42 -0.69 -8.90
CA LYS A 65 6.18 0.04 -9.10
C LYS A 65 5.10 -0.48 -8.15
N LEU A 66 4.36 0.42 -7.53
CA LEU A 66 3.17 0.13 -6.74
C LEU A 66 1.96 0.72 -7.47
N THR A 67 0.84 0.01 -7.42
CA THR A 67 -0.44 0.57 -7.83
C THR A 67 -1.34 0.62 -6.62
N TYR A 68 -2.05 1.73 -6.41
CA TYR A 68 -2.95 1.86 -5.28
C TYR A 68 -4.27 2.50 -5.69
N TYR A 69 -5.32 2.23 -4.93
CA TYR A 69 -6.63 2.84 -5.10
C TYR A 69 -7.38 2.87 -3.77
N ILE A 70 -8.32 3.80 -3.65
CA ILE A 70 -9.18 3.96 -2.48
C ILE A 70 -10.51 3.27 -2.74
N SER A 71 -11.01 2.56 -1.73
CA SER A 71 -12.36 1.99 -1.71
C SER A 71 -13.03 2.37 -0.39
N PHE A 72 -14.30 1.98 -0.22
CA PHE A 72 -15.06 2.23 1.01
C PHE A 72 -15.71 0.96 1.55
N TYR A 73 -15.83 0.89 2.87
CA TYR A 73 -16.60 -0.12 3.60
C TYR A 73 -18.09 0.20 3.70
#